data_AF-A0ABD1WYQ3-F1
#
_entry.id   AF-A0ABD1WYQ3-F1
#
_cell.length_a   1.000
_cell.length_b   1.000
_cell.length_c   1.000
_cell.angle_alpha   90.00
_cell.angle_beta   90.00
_cell.angle_gamma   90.00
#
_symmetry.space_group_name_H-M   'P 1'
#
loop_
_entity.id
_entity.type
_entity.pdbx_description
1 polymer ?
#
loop_
_entity_poly.entity_id
_entity_poly.type
_entity_poly.pdbx_seq_one_letter_code
_entity_poly.pdbx_strand_id
1 'polypeptide(L)'
;MMVNTGCPGCFVQRVSTLVPFKLNYTVESVQGILNFTMDVDMLAHFDEWQRSHQDDDYEAQDQWPLEVRRARVVSAVDYVQAQRARGKLIREVRENFKVDAFVGNATDWERVCMGNLVGLPVIVVPTGFKKISDAPSNDTRRRTTITTGIYAPPDHDHIALALAMTYQSVTDHHKQRPPIDDLGPNDSIPNPPRAVVPARQLR
;
A
#
# COMPACT_ATOMS: atom_id res chain seq x y z
N MET A 1 -0.06 -2.69 -16.61
CA MET A 1 -0.36 -1.80 -17.76
C MET A 1 0.69 -0.70 -17.79
N MET A 2 1.23 -0.32 -18.95
CA MET A 2 2.34 0.65 -19.10
C MET A 2 1.87 1.96 -19.71
N VAL A 3 2.73 2.97 -19.59
CA VAL A 3 2.75 4.12 -20.47
C VAL A 3 4.20 4.40 -20.87
N ASN A 4 4.49 4.48 -22.16
CA ASN A 4 5.76 4.95 -22.70
C ASN A 4 5.58 6.39 -23.18
N THR A 5 6.30 7.35 -22.60
CA THR A 5 6.22 8.77 -23.01
C THR A 5 7.43 9.16 -23.84
N GLY A 6 7.34 8.97 -25.15
CA GLY A 6 8.32 9.50 -26.09
C GLY A 6 8.30 11.03 -26.21
N CYS A 7 9.50 11.61 -26.19
CA CYS A 7 9.90 12.95 -26.67
C CYS A 7 9.50 14.20 -25.84
N PRO A 8 10.48 15.05 -25.44
CA PRO A 8 10.21 16.32 -24.76
C PRO A 8 9.84 17.40 -25.80
N GLY A 9 8.56 17.80 -25.85
CA GLY A 9 8.17 19.00 -26.60
C GLY A 9 6.78 19.04 -27.23
N CYS A 10 6.07 17.92 -27.40
CA CYS A 10 4.75 17.93 -28.06
C CYS A 10 3.61 17.54 -27.10
N PHE A 11 2.75 18.50 -26.79
CA PHE A 11 1.41 18.32 -26.18
C PHE A 11 0.40 17.80 -27.22
N VAL A 12 0.78 16.77 -27.98
CA VAL A 12 -0.15 16.02 -28.84
C VAL A 12 -0.51 14.76 -28.06
N GLN A 13 -1.81 14.59 -27.80
CA GLN A 13 -2.48 13.43 -27.20
C GLN A 13 -1.57 12.19 -27.10
N ARG A 14 -0.80 12.08 -25.99
CA ARG A 14 0.24 11.06 -25.85
C ARG A 14 -0.43 9.70 -25.73
N VAL A 15 -0.45 8.94 -26.84
CA VAL A 15 -0.91 7.57 -26.87
C VAL A 15 0.04 6.76 -25.98
N SER A 16 -0.51 6.28 -24.87
CA SER A 16 0.22 5.45 -23.93
C SER A 16 0.24 4.02 -24.44
N THR A 17 1.41 3.46 -24.70
CA THR A 17 1.52 2.05 -25.12
C THR A 17 1.51 1.13 -23.90
N LEU A 18 0.47 0.29 -23.78
CA LEU A 18 0.38 -0.76 -22.77
C LEU A 18 0.99 -2.05 -23.33
N VAL A 19 1.97 -2.60 -22.62
CA VAL A 19 2.55 -3.93 -22.86
C VAL A 19 2.29 -4.90 -21.67
N PRO A 20 2.63 -6.19 -21.76
CA PRO A 20 2.73 -7.05 -20.57
C PRO A 20 4.09 -6.88 -19.87
N PHE A 21 4.13 -6.78 -18.54
CA PHE A 21 5.37 -6.69 -17.77
C PHE A 21 5.25 -7.41 -16.46
N LYS A 22 6.33 -8.08 -16.10
CA LYS A 22 6.54 -8.73 -14.82
C LYS A 22 7.86 -8.22 -14.27
N LEU A 23 7.81 -7.56 -13.12
CA LEU A 23 9.01 -7.20 -12.38
C LEU A 23 9.56 -8.47 -11.74
N ASN A 24 10.72 -8.92 -12.19
CA ASN A 24 11.36 -10.13 -11.69
C ASN A 24 12.44 -9.76 -10.65
N TYR A 25 12.48 -10.53 -9.57
CA TYR A 25 13.52 -10.55 -8.55
C TYR A 25 13.52 -11.94 -7.90
N THR A 26 14.60 -12.31 -7.22
CA THR A 26 14.83 -13.69 -6.73
C THR A 26 14.73 -13.82 -5.22
N VAL A 27 14.46 -12.72 -4.51
CA VAL A 27 14.13 -12.76 -3.07
C VAL A 27 12.82 -13.52 -2.88
N GLU A 28 12.81 -14.45 -1.93
CA GLU A 28 11.67 -15.32 -1.63
C GLU A 28 10.50 -14.57 -0.98
N SER A 29 10.78 -13.69 -0.03
CA SER A 29 9.76 -12.86 0.63
C SER A 29 10.27 -11.44 0.88
N VAL A 30 9.68 -10.49 0.16
CA VAL A 30 9.93 -9.07 0.35
C VAL A 30 9.26 -8.57 1.63
N GLN A 31 8.07 -9.08 1.96
CA GLN A 31 7.44 -8.84 3.26
C GLN A 31 8.35 -9.25 4.42
N GLY A 32 9.04 -10.39 4.34
CA GLY A 32 9.96 -10.85 5.37
C GLY A 32 11.07 -9.82 5.64
N ILE A 33 11.70 -9.30 4.59
CA ILE A 33 12.72 -8.24 4.72
C ILE A 33 12.13 -7.00 5.39
N LEU A 34 10.92 -6.58 4.99
CA LEU A 34 10.27 -5.41 5.57
C LEU A 34 10.02 -5.61 7.06
N ASN A 35 9.45 -6.75 7.45
CA ASN A 35 9.16 -7.04 8.86
C ASN A 35 10.43 -6.94 9.71
N PHE A 36 11.54 -7.59 9.32
CA PHE A 36 12.79 -7.51 10.09
C PHE A 36 13.33 -6.08 10.20
N THR A 37 13.29 -5.31 9.12
CA THR A 37 13.88 -3.97 9.09
C THR A 37 12.99 -2.94 9.80
N MET A 38 11.70 -2.91 9.46
CA MET A 38 10.71 -2.00 10.04
C MET A 38 10.47 -2.27 11.53
N ASP A 39 10.34 -3.53 11.96
CA ASP A 39 10.09 -3.85 13.36
C ASP A 39 11.26 -3.42 14.26
N VAL A 40 12.50 -3.62 13.79
CA VAL A 40 13.71 -3.19 14.52
C VAL A 40 13.81 -1.68 14.56
N ASP A 41 13.56 -0.97 13.46
CA ASP A 41 13.56 0.49 13.42
C ASP A 41 12.47 1.07 14.34
N MET A 42 11.29 0.44 14.37
CA MET A 42 10.19 0.77 15.27
C MET A 42 10.59 0.58 16.73
N LEU A 43 11.11 -0.59 17.11
CA LEU A 43 11.58 -0.82 18.48
C LEU A 43 12.70 0.14 18.87
N ALA A 44 13.63 0.45 17.97
CA ALA A 44 14.69 1.42 18.24
C ALA A 44 14.12 2.81 18.59
N HIS A 45 13.03 3.21 17.93
CA HIS A 45 12.31 4.45 18.27
C HIS A 45 11.58 4.36 19.61
N PHE A 46 10.92 3.23 19.89
CA PHE A 46 10.10 3.01 21.08
C PHE A 46 10.84 2.27 22.22
N ASP A 47 12.18 2.25 22.23
CA ASP A 47 12.98 1.45 23.18
C ASP A 47 12.70 1.85 24.64
N GLU A 48 12.68 3.15 24.92
CA GLU A 48 12.42 3.66 26.28
C GLU A 48 11.00 3.35 26.75
N TRP A 49 10.01 3.53 25.86
CA TRP A 49 8.61 3.21 26.14
C TRP A 49 8.44 1.73 26.52
N GLN A 50 9.04 0.83 25.73
CA GLN A 50 8.99 -0.61 25.96
C GLN A 50 9.80 -1.05 27.20
N ARG A 51 10.93 -0.39 27.51
CA ARG A 51 11.77 -0.72 28.67
C ARG A 51 11.26 -0.18 30.00
N SER A 52 10.46 0.88 29.94
CA SER A 52 9.79 1.45 31.11
C SER A 52 8.44 0.81 31.39
N HIS A 53 8.09 -0.28 30.69
CA HIS A 53 6.83 -1.02 30.84
C HIS A 53 5.58 -0.20 30.51
N GLN A 54 5.72 0.94 29.83
CA GLN A 54 4.57 1.74 29.41
C GLN A 54 3.76 1.05 28.31
N ASP A 55 4.34 0.05 27.63
CA ASP A 55 3.63 -0.79 26.68
C ASP A 55 2.64 -1.73 27.35
N ASP A 56 2.78 -2.05 28.64
CA ASP A 56 1.80 -2.88 29.40
C ASP A 56 0.46 -2.17 29.61
N ASP A 57 0.47 -0.84 29.65
CA ASP A 57 -0.73 0.00 29.80
C ASP A 57 -1.37 0.37 28.45
N TYR A 58 -0.75 -0.02 27.32
CA TYR A 58 -1.28 0.30 26.00
C TYR A 58 -2.61 -0.42 25.74
N GLU A 59 -3.59 0.32 25.21
CA GLU A 59 -4.96 -0.14 25.03
C GLU A 59 -5.12 -1.36 24.10
N ALA A 60 -4.24 -1.52 23.11
CA ALA A 60 -4.29 -2.58 22.11
C ALA A 60 -3.05 -3.49 22.18
N GLN A 61 -3.04 -4.35 23.20
CA GLN A 61 -1.93 -5.28 23.51
C GLN A 61 -1.56 -6.24 22.37
N ASP A 62 -2.50 -6.53 21.48
CA ASP A 62 -2.33 -7.41 20.31
C ASP A 62 -1.71 -6.70 19.09
N GLN A 63 -1.45 -5.39 19.18
CA GLN A 63 -0.85 -4.58 18.10
C GLN A 63 0.61 -4.22 18.43
N TRP A 64 0.87 -2.93 18.70
CA TRP A 64 2.20 -2.37 18.88
C TRP A 64 3.03 -3.08 19.95
N PRO A 65 2.51 -3.39 21.17
CA PRO A 65 3.29 -4.08 22.20
C PRO A 65 3.82 -5.43 21.73
N LEU A 66 3.00 -6.24 21.06
CA LEU A 66 3.41 -7.54 20.53
C LEU A 66 4.50 -7.40 19.47
N GLU A 67 4.38 -6.44 18.56
CA GLU A 67 5.34 -6.20 17.49
C GLU A 67 6.70 -5.71 18.02
N VAL A 68 6.71 -4.74 18.95
CA VAL A 68 7.97 -4.23 19.53
C VAL A 68 8.66 -5.28 20.41
N ARG A 69 7.90 -6.11 21.15
CA ARG A 69 8.47 -7.22 21.93
C ARG A 69 9.10 -8.27 21.02
N ARG A 70 8.45 -8.61 19.90
CA ARG A 70 9.01 -9.52 18.88
C ARG A 70 10.29 -8.95 18.29
N ALA A 71 10.35 -7.65 18.00
CA ALA A 71 11.56 -7.02 17.46
C ALA A 71 12.78 -7.19 18.38
N ARG A 72 12.57 -7.31 19.71
CA ARG A 72 13.64 -7.45 20.71
C ARG A 72 14.48 -8.71 20.53
N VAL A 73 13.89 -9.77 19.96
CA VAL A 73 14.60 -11.04 19.73
C VAL A 73 15.37 -11.07 18.41
N VAL A 74 15.24 -10.04 17.56
CA VAL A 74 16.03 -9.91 16.34
C VAL A 74 17.45 -9.51 16.69
N SER A 75 18.43 -10.33 16.33
CA SER A 75 19.84 -10.01 16.60
C SER A 75 20.37 -8.95 15.62
N ALA A 76 21.46 -8.28 16.01
CA ALA A 76 22.17 -7.38 15.09
C ALA A 76 22.66 -8.11 13.82
N VAL A 77 22.99 -9.40 13.92
CA VAL A 77 23.39 -10.21 12.77
C VAL A 77 22.21 -10.38 11.82
N ASP A 78 21.03 -10.73 12.33
CA ASP A 78 19.83 -10.94 11.52
C ASP A 78 19.41 -9.65 10.81
N TYR A 79 19.47 -8.50 11.50
CA TYR A 79 19.20 -7.20 10.88
C TYR A 79 20.17 -6.90 9.72
N VAL A 80 21.47 -7.13 9.90
CA VAL A 80 22.46 -6.95 8.83
C VAL A 80 22.20 -7.91 7.66
N GLN A 81 21.78 -9.15 7.92
CA GLN A 81 21.39 -10.08 6.86
C GLN A 81 20.14 -9.62 6.10
N ALA A 82 19.14 -9.08 6.81
CA ALA A 82 17.96 -8.48 6.18
C ALA A 82 18.36 -7.29 5.29
N GLN A 83 19.30 -6.44 5.72
CA GLN A 83 19.82 -5.34 4.90
C GLN A 83 20.60 -5.83 3.66
N ARG A 84 21.33 -6.95 3.76
CA ARG A 84 21.97 -7.58 2.58
C ARG A 84 20.93 -8.10 1.59
N ALA A 85 19.86 -8.74 2.08
CA ALA A 85 18.75 -9.18 1.26
C ALA A 85 18.03 -7.98 0.59
N ARG A 86 17.83 -6.88 1.32
CA ARG A 86 17.32 -5.61 0.77
C ARG A 86 18.22 -5.07 -0.35
N GLY A 87 19.54 -5.05 -0.14
CA GLY A 87 20.50 -4.60 -1.15
C GLY A 87 20.49 -5.46 -2.43
N LYS A 88 20.27 -6.77 -2.30
CA LYS A 88 20.03 -7.67 -3.44
C LYS A 88 18.73 -7.30 -4.16
N LEU A 89 17.62 -7.17 -3.43
CA LEU A 89 16.31 -6.77 -3.98
C LEU A 89 16.41 -5.45 -4.77
N ILE A 90 17.06 -4.43 -4.20
CA ILE A 90 17.23 -3.12 -4.84
C ILE A 90 17.95 -3.25 -6.18
N ARG A 91 19.06 -4.00 -6.24
CA ARG A 91 19.78 -4.22 -7.52
C ARG A 91 18.90 -4.91 -8.53
N GLU A 92 18.28 -6.03 -8.16
CA GLU A 92 17.46 -6.83 -9.08
C GLU A 92 16.26 -6.03 -9.58
N VAL A 93 15.58 -5.27 -8.71
CA VAL A 93 14.47 -4.41 -9.14
C VAL A 93 14.97 -3.32 -10.08
N ARG A 94 16.06 -2.61 -9.76
CA ARG A 94 16.63 -1.59 -10.65
C ARG A 94 17.04 -2.16 -12.02
N GLU A 95 17.65 -3.34 -12.04
CA GLU A 95 18.06 -4.01 -13.27
C GLU A 95 16.86 -4.49 -14.09
N ASN A 96 15.78 -4.95 -13.46
CA ASN A 96 14.61 -5.50 -14.14
C ASN A 96 13.48 -4.48 -14.39
N PHE A 97 13.57 -3.26 -13.85
CA PHE A 97 12.62 -2.18 -14.15
C PHE A 97 12.91 -1.60 -15.55
N LYS A 98 12.32 -2.22 -16.58
CA LYS A 98 12.55 -1.88 -18.00
C LYS A 98 11.46 -1.04 -18.66
N VAL A 99 10.59 -0.43 -17.86
CA VAL A 99 9.43 0.37 -18.31
C VAL A 99 9.43 1.70 -17.58
N ASP A 100 8.77 2.73 -18.14
CA ASP A 100 8.70 4.05 -17.52
C ASP A 100 7.85 4.05 -16.24
N ALA A 101 6.83 3.20 -16.22
CA ALA A 101 6.01 2.90 -15.05
C ALA A 101 5.27 1.59 -15.26
N PHE A 102 4.80 0.97 -14.17
CA PHE A 102 3.84 -0.13 -14.24
C PHE A 102 2.63 0.13 -13.35
N VAL A 103 1.47 -0.31 -13.83
CA VAL A 103 0.22 -0.33 -13.05
C VAL A 103 0.09 -1.66 -12.31
N GLY A 104 -0.19 -1.60 -11.01
CA GLY A 104 -0.35 -2.76 -10.14
C GLY A 104 -1.46 -2.58 -9.10
N ASN A 105 -1.85 -3.67 -8.42
CA ASN A 105 -2.76 -3.57 -7.29
C ASN A 105 -2.03 -2.93 -6.10
N ALA A 106 -2.52 -1.78 -5.63
CA ALA A 106 -1.97 -1.04 -4.50
C ALA A 106 -2.28 -1.70 -3.14
N THR A 107 -3.15 -2.71 -3.10
CA THR A 107 -3.45 -3.51 -1.90
C THR A 107 -2.71 -4.84 -1.85
N ASP A 108 -1.87 -5.14 -2.85
CA ASP A 108 -1.01 -6.32 -2.85
C ASP A 108 0.16 -6.07 -1.91
N TRP A 109 0.12 -6.72 -0.74
CA TRP A 109 1.03 -6.44 0.36
C TRP A 109 2.50 -6.68 0.00
N GLU A 110 2.79 -7.72 -0.77
CA GLU A 110 4.16 -8.01 -1.20
C GLU A 110 4.70 -6.88 -2.10
N ARG A 111 3.85 -6.33 -2.96
CA ARG A 111 4.19 -5.18 -3.82
C ARG A 111 4.35 -3.89 -3.02
N VAL A 112 3.53 -3.67 -1.99
CA VAL A 112 3.66 -2.52 -1.08
C VAL A 112 5.00 -2.60 -0.34
N CYS A 113 5.35 -3.76 0.19
CA CYS A 113 6.64 -4.00 0.85
C CYS A 113 7.81 -3.73 -0.12
N MET A 114 7.71 -4.22 -1.35
CA MET A 114 8.71 -3.99 -2.40
C MET A 114 8.88 -2.50 -2.72
N GLY A 115 7.77 -1.77 -2.89
CA GLY A 115 7.81 -0.33 -3.14
C GLY A 115 8.54 0.43 -2.02
N ASN A 116 8.21 0.15 -0.76
CA ASN A 116 8.85 0.78 0.40
C ASN A 116 10.35 0.45 0.52
N LEU A 117 10.72 -0.83 0.39
CA LEU A 117 12.10 -1.26 0.55
C LEU A 117 13.03 -0.73 -0.54
N VAL A 118 12.52 -0.63 -1.78
CA VAL A 118 13.28 -0.14 -2.93
C VAL A 118 13.22 1.38 -3.07
N GLY A 119 12.22 2.03 -2.48
CA GLY A 119 11.98 3.47 -2.63
C GLY A 119 11.33 3.80 -3.97
N LEU A 120 10.36 2.99 -4.41
CA LEU A 120 9.60 3.30 -5.62
C LEU A 120 8.57 4.41 -5.34
N PRO A 121 8.51 5.47 -6.16
CA PRO A 121 7.39 6.39 -6.14
C PRO A 121 6.11 5.71 -6.63
N VAL A 122 5.05 5.85 -5.85
CA VAL A 122 3.74 5.24 -6.13
C VAL A 122 2.62 6.27 -5.99
N ILE A 123 1.77 6.37 -7.01
CA ILE A 123 0.52 7.12 -6.93
C ILE A 123 -0.65 6.16 -7.01
N VAL A 124 -1.53 6.21 -6.02
CA VAL A 124 -2.74 5.41 -5.97
C VAL A 124 -3.92 6.23 -6.45
N VAL A 125 -4.58 5.79 -7.52
CA VAL A 125 -5.75 6.46 -8.10
C VAL A 125 -7.00 5.59 -7.99
N PRO A 126 -8.19 6.19 -7.77
CA PRO A 126 -9.46 5.46 -7.83
C PRO A 126 -9.78 5.08 -9.28
N THR A 127 -10.18 3.83 -9.49
CA THR A 127 -10.60 3.29 -10.79
C THR A 127 -12.09 2.95 -10.85
N GLY A 128 -12.82 3.28 -9.79
CA GLY A 128 -14.26 3.08 -9.69
C GLY A 128 -14.66 2.56 -8.32
N PHE A 129 -15.81 1.88 -8.30
CA PHE A 129 -16.43 1.37 -7.09
C PHE A 129 -16.86 -0.08 -7.27
N LYS A 130 -16.70 -0.87 -6.22
CA LYS A 130 -17.33 -2.18 -6.09
C LYS A 130 -18.29 -2.20 -4.92
N LYS A 131 -19.22 -3.15 -4.94
CA LYS A 131 -20.08 -3.44 -3.80
C LYS A 131 -19.24 -3.78 -2.57
N ILE A 132 -19.67 -3.32 -1.39
CA ILE A 132 -19.01 -3.68 -0.13
C ILE A 132 -19.05 -5.20 0.08
N SER A 133 -18.03 -5.72 0.74
CA SER A 133 -18.06 -7.09 1.29
C SER A 133 -19.20 -7.19 2.33
N ASP A 134 -19.83 -8.36 2.44
CA ASP A 134 -20.89 -8.64 3.42
C ASP A 134 -22.06 -7.64 3.41
N ALA A 135 -22.42 -7.21 2.20
CA ALA A 135 -23.60 -6.39 1.98
C ALA A 135 -24.86 -7.01 2.60
N PRO A 136 -25.70 -6.23 3.31
CA PRO A 136 -26.89 -6.77 3.97
C PRO A 136 -27.95 -7.24 2.98
N SER A 137 -27.91 -6.74 1.73
CA SER A 137 -28.82 -7.13 0.66
C SER A 137 -28.15 -7.06 -0.70
N ASN A 138 -28.77 -7.70 -1.70
CA ASN A 138 -28.30 -7.62 -3.08
C ASN A 138 -28.36 -6.19 -3.65
N ASP A 139 -29.30 -5.40 -3.16
CA ASP A 139 -29.64 -4.04 -3.62
C ASP A 139 -28.97 -2.91 -2.82
N THR A 140 -28.02 -3.22 -1.92
CA THR A 140 -27.29 -2.15 -1.21
C THR A 140 -26.68 -1.15 -2.19
N ARG A 141 -26.82 0.13 -1.88
CA ARG A 141 -26.12 1.19 -2.61
C ARG A 141 -24.68 1.35 -2.14
N ARG A 142 -24.34 0.88 -0.94
CA ARG A 142 -22.99 1.03 -0.38
C ARG A 142 -21.94 0.43 -1.31
N ARG A 143 -20.86 1.18 -1.48
CA ARG A 143 -19.71 0.82 -2.31
C ARG A 143 -18.41 1.12 -1.59
N THR A 144 -17.38 0.38 -1.96
CA THR A 144 -15.98 0.68 -1.62
C THR A 144 -15.20 1.00 -2.88
N THR A 145 -14.25 1.91 -2.76
CA THR A 145 -13.40 2.35 -3.88
C THR A 145 -12.51 1.21 -4.34
N ILE A 146 -12.45 1.02 -5.67
CA ILE A 146 -11.39 0.22 -6.30
C ILE A 146 -10.27 1.18 -6.63
N THR A 147 -9.04 0.81 -6.28
CA THR A 147 -7.85 1.61 -6.57
C THR A 147 -6.86 0.82 -7.40
N THR A 148 -5.97 1.54 -8.06
CA THR A 148 -4.77 0.97 -8.67
C THR A 148 -3.58 1.86 -8.36
N GLY A 149 -2.40 1.25 -8.25
CA GLY A 149 -1.13 1.96 -8.06
C GLY A 149 -0.40 2.11 -9.38
N ILE A 150 0.13 3.31 -9.62
CA ILE A 150 1.08 3.62 -10.68
C ILE A 150 2.45 3.70 -10.03
N TYR A 151 3.33 2.78 -10.36
CA TYR A 151 4.67 2.64 -9.81
C TYR A 151 5.67 3.13 -10.85
N ALA A 152 6.48 4.12 -10.51
CA ALA A 152 7.59 4.58 -11.36
C ALA A 152 8.95 4.15 -10.75
N PRO A 153 10.05 4.17 -11.53
CA PRO A 153 11.38 3.98 -11.01
C PRO A 153 11.73 5.01 -9.92
N PRO A 154 12.70 4.73 -9.03
CA PRO A 154 13.21 5.72 -8.09
C PRO A 154 13.60 7.03 -8.80
N ASP A 155 13.33 8.18 -8.17
CA ASP A 155 13.57 9.54 -8.69
C ASP A 155 12.71 9.92 -9.93
N HIS A 156 11.71 9.12 -10.29
CA HIS A 156 10.82 9.37 -11.44
C HIS A 156 9.36 9.65 -11.03
N ASP A 157 9.14 10.27 -9.87
CA ASP A 157 7.82 10.66 -9.34
C ASP A 157 6.97 11.45 -10.34
N HIS A 158 7.64 12.29 -11.14
CA HIS A 158 7.02 13.09 -12.20
C HIS A 158 6.31 12.23 -13.26
N ILE A 159 6.81 11.01 -13.53
CA ILE A 159 6.15 10.06 -14.44
C ILE A 159 4.86 9.56 -13.78
N ALA A 160 4.92 9.03 -12.56
CA ALA A 160 3.73 8.55 -11.86
C ALA A 160 2.65 9.63 -11.78
N LEU A 161 3.03 10.88 -11.49
CA LEU A 161 2.14 12.03 -11.44
C LEU A 161 1.52 12.35 -12.80
N ALA A 162 2.33 12.45 -13.85
CA ALA A 162 1.84 12.74 -15.20
C ALA A 162 0.84 11.67 -15.68
N LEU A 163 1.09 10.39 -15.37
CA LEU A 163 0.18 9.30 -15.72
C LEU A 163 -1.12 9.37 -14.93
N ALA A 164 -1.05 9.65 -13.63
CA ALA A 164 -2.23 9.82 -12.78
C ALA A 164 -3.11 10.99 -13.28
N MET A 165 -2.50 12.13 -13.58
CA MET A 165 -3.21 13.30 -14.13
C MET A 165 -3.85 12.99 -15.49
N THR A 166 -3.12 12.30 -16.37
CA THR A 166 -3.65 11.91 -17.69
C THR A 166 -4.86 10.97 -17.52
N TYR A 167 -4.74 9.97 -16.65
CA TYR A 167 -5.84 9.05 -16.33
C TYR A 167 -7.07 9.79 -15.75
N GLN A 168 -6.85 10.73 -14.83
CA GLN A 168 -7.93 11.54 -14.25
C GLN A 168 -8.50 12.57 -15.24
N SER A 169 -7.79 12.96 -16.28
CA SER A 169 -8.32 13.89 -17.30
C SER A 169 -9.39 13.25 -18.20
N VAL A 170 -9.37 11.92 -18.32
CA VAL A 170 -10.29 11.14 -19.16
C VAL A 170 -11.25 10.26 -18.34
N THR A 171 -11.19 10.34 -17.01
CA THR A 171 -12.07 9.60 -16.09
C THR A 171 -12.58 10.51 -14.99
N ASP A 172 -13.76 10.22 -14.44
CA ASP A 172 -14.33 11.01 -13.34
C ASP A 172 -14.31 10.29 -11.99
N HIS A 173 -13.66 9.13 -11.87
CA HIS A 173 -13.66 8.32 -10.65
C HIS A 173 -13.22 9.09 -9.39
N HIS A 174 -12.23 9.98 -9.54
CA HIS A 174 -11.72 10.82 -8.45
C HIS A 174 -12.69 11.92 -7.99
N LYS A 175 -13.67 12.28 -8.83
CA LYS A 175 -14.72 13.26 -8.51
C LYS A 175 -15.92 12.61 -7.83
N GLN A 176 -16.10 11.31 -7.98
CA GLN A 176 -17.22 10.59 -7.39
C GLN A 176 -17.05 10.42 -5.88
N ARG A 177 -18.14 10.14 -5.18
CA ARG A 177 -18.17 9.88 -3.74
C ARG A 177 -18.96 8.59 -3.49
N PRO A 178 -18.47 7.66 -2.65
CA PRO A 178 -19.26 6.50 -2.24
C PRO A 178 -20.54 6.95 -1.53
N PRO A 179 -21.68 6.28 -1.75
CA PRO A 179 -22.92 6.57 -1.03
C PRO A 179 -22.81 6.04 0.41
N ILE A 180 -22.31 6.89 1.31
CA ILE A 180 -22.19 6.59 2.75
C ILE A 180 -23.52 6.81 3.45
N ASP A 181 -24.20 7.93 3.18
CA ASP A 181 -25.45 8.30 3.85
C ASP A 181 -26.72 7.88 3.06
N ASP A 182 -26.54 7.49 1.80
CA ASP A 182 -27.63 7.18 0.88
C ASP A 182 -27.77 5.65 0.71
N LEU A 183 -28.14 4.97 1.80
CA LEU A 183 -28.08 3.50 1.90
C LEU A 183 -29.07 2.78 0.96
N GLY A 184 -30.28 3.32 0.86
CA GLY A 184 -31.37 2.72 0.07
C GLY A 184 -32.47 2.19 0.98
N PRO A 185 -33.65 1.92 0.42
CA PRO A 185 -34.80 1.45 1.22
C PRO A 185 -34.56 0.09 1.87
N ASN A 186 -33.67 -0.74 1.31
CA ASN A 186 -33.41 -2.12 1.72
C ASN A 186 -32.02 -2.33 2.36
N ASP A 187 -31.42 -1.25 2.88
CA ASP A 187 -30.08 -1.26 3.47
C ASP A 187 -30.10 -0.54 4.83
N SER A 188 -30.62 -1.23 5.84
CA SER A 188 -30.69 -0.73 7.21
C SER A 188 -29.38 -0.98 7.97
N ILE A 189 -28.98 -0.03 8.80
CA ILE A 189 -27.85 -0.22 9.74
C ILE A 189 -28.38 -1.01 10.94
N PRO A 190 -27.82 -2.18 11.26
CA PRO A 190 -28.24 -2.95 12.42
C PRO A 190 -27.93 -2.17 13.72
N ASN A 191 -28.89 -2.15 14.63
CA ASN A 191 -28.74 -1.62 15.99
C ASN A 191 -29.14 -2.72 17.00
N PRO A 192 -28.20 -3.25 17.82
CA PRO A 192 -26.79 -2.87 17.89
C PRO A 192 -25.99 -3.27 16.62
N PRO A 193 -24.83 -2.64 16.37
CA PRO A 193 -23.97 -2.99 15.24
C PRO A 193 -23.60 -4.48 15.24
N ARG A 194 -23.52 -5.10 14.05
CA ARG A 194 -23.11 -6.52 13.91
C ARG A 194 -21.67 -6.77 14.33
N ALA A 195 -20.78 -5.82 14.08
CA ALA A 195 -19.40 -5.90 14.52
C ALA A 195 -19.30 -5.36 15.95
N VAL A 196 -18.96 -6.23 16.89
CA VAL A 196 -18.57 -5.81 18.25
C VAL A 196 -17.12 -5.36 18.16
N VAL A 197 -16.90 -4.07 17.87
CA VAL A 197 -15.58 -3.48 18.09
C VAL A 197 -15.47 -3.27 19.61
N PRO A 198 -14.53 -3.93 20.31
CA PRO A 198 -14.35 -3.67 21.73
C PRO A 198 -14.11 -2.17 21.92
N ALA A 199 -14.75 -1.59 22.94
CA ALA A 199 -14.56 -0.18 23.23
C ALA A 199 -13.06 0.09 23.44
N ARG A 200 -12.52 1.11 22.76
CA ARG A 200 -11.17 1.61 23.04
C ARG A 200 -11.11 1.93 24.52
N GLN A 201 -10.27 1.22 25.28
CA GLN A 201 -10.10 1.47 26.71
C GLN A 201 -9.32 2.78 26.85
N LEU A 202 -10.04 3.90 26.93
CA LEU A 202 -9.47 5.17 27.34
C LEU A 202 -9.27 5.09 28.86
N ARG A 203 -8.04 4.83 29.31
CA ARG A 203 -7.65 4.93 30.72
C ARG A 203 -6.80 6.17 30.94
#